data_AF-A0A803JRM1-F1
#
_entry.id   AF-A0A803JRM1-F1
#
_cell.length_a   1.000
_cell.length_b   1.000
_cell.length_c   1.000
_cell.angle_alpha   90.00
_cell.angle_beta   90.00
_cell.angle_gamma   90.00
#
_symmetry.space_group_name_H-M   'P 1'
#
loop_
_entity.id
_entity.type
_entity.pdbx_description
1 polymer ?
#
loop_
_entity_poly.entity_id
_entity_poly.type
_entity_poly.pdbx_seq_one_letter_code
_entity_poly.pdbx_strand_id
1 'polypeptide(L)'
;MVKKICVVGAGSSGLAAIKCCLDEDLEPTCFERYHDIGGLWRFKEDLEDGRASIYKSVIINTSKEMMCFSDYPIPDDFPNYMHNSKIMDYFRMYAENFNLLKYIRFKTTVCSIKKCPDFAKSGQWEIVTECDGKQDMGIYDGVLLCSGHHTFPHLPLESFPGIKKFKGQYFHSREYKYPHLFQDKRIIVIGIGNSGGDLAVELSSVAKQVYLSTRRGAWIINRVHDEGFPLDVVLFSRFKNIIKEYMTTDMLNSWAEKRLNARFNHENFGLKPKHSDHLLYKGHLLQLQTHVLEHPSLCVGSGCVLHLAWDWYPRAQGTTVPNFHFGPQRLEAIPKSARKGAKILSQHPTINDDLPNRIISGKVIMKANVKEFTETNAIFEDGTIEKNIDVVFFATGYSFSFPFFEDSVLKTENNKIPLYKFVFPPYLEKPTVACIGLIQPLGAIMPVSEQQCRWAVRVFKGLCTLPSQQDMLADIACKKKHMECRYVTSPRHTIQVDYVDYMDELASQFGVKPNLFHFLLTDPTLAWELFFGPCTPYQYRLTGSNKWKGARNAILTQRERIIKPTKSRVLVDDDMKKPHDPVPFLLKILAVFALLAAVYFVYA
;
A
#
# COMPACT_ATOMS: atom_id res chain seq x y z
N MET A 1 24.80 -26.23 -6.95
CA MET A 1 25.47 -24.96 -6.56
C MET A 1 24.45 -24.08 -5.87
N VAL A 2 24.85 -23.37 -4.82
CA VAL A 2 24.03 -22.33 -4.19
C VAL A 2 23.86 -21.19 -5.20
N LYS A 3 22.63 -20.67 -5.34
CA LYS A 3 22.36 -19.56 -6.28
C LYS A 3 22.79 -18.24 -5.66
N LYS A 4 23.56 -17.45 -6.41
CA LYS A 4 24.01 -16.09 -6.05
C LYS A 4 22.97 -15.07 -6.46
N ILE A 5 22.47 -14.30 -5.49
CA ILE A 5 21.40 -13.33 -5.72
C ILE A 5 21.93 -11.92 -5.49
N CYS A 6 21.79 -11.06 -6.49
CA CYS A 6 22.06 -9.63 -6.33
C CYS A 6 20.84 -8.93 -5.72
N VAL A 7 21.05 -8.11 -4.69
CA VAL A 7 20.03 -7.25 -4.09
C VAL A 7 20.42 -5.80 -4.31
N VAL A 8 19.57 -5.03 -5.00
CA VAL A 8 19.87 -3.62 -5.34
C VAL A 8 19.23 -2.68 -4.33
N GLY A 9 20.03 -2.14 -3.41
CA GLY A 9 19.62 -1.22 -2.35
C GLY A 9 19.30 -1.90 -1.02
N ALA A 10 19.75 -1.30 0.09
CA ALA A 10 19.57 -1.76 1.47
C ALA A 10 18.50 -0.96 2.24
N GLY A 11 17.42 -0.59 1.56
CA GLY A 11 16.19 -0.08 2.20
C GLY A 11 15.40 -1.18 2.90
N SER A 12 14.18 -0.89 3.35
CA SER A 12 13.31 -1.89 4.00
C SER A 12 13.10 -3.15 3.15
N SER A 13 12.90 -2.98 1.84
CA SER A 13 12.75 -4.07 0.88
C SER A 13 14.04 -4.87 0.70
N GLY A 14 15.20 -4.20 0.73
CA GLY A 14 16.51 -4.85 0.61
C GLY A 14 16.87 -5.69 1.83
N LEU A 15 16.62 -5.19 3.04
CA LEU A 15 16.83 -5.96 4.28
C LEU A 15 15.95 -7.22 4.29
N ALA A 16 14.68 -7.09 3.91
CA ALA A 16 13.78 -8.23 3.78
C ALA A 16 14.25 -9.22 2.69
N ALA A 17 14.76 -8.71 1.56
CA ALA A 17 15.30 -9.52 0.46
C ALA A 17 16.51 -10.36 0.90
N ILE A 18 17.51 -9.75 1.56
CA ILE A 18 18.67 -10.47 2.11
C ILE A 18 18.19 -11.57 3.04
N LYS A 19 17.34 -11.24 4.01
CA LYS A 19 16.83 -12.20 4.99
C LYS A 19 16.06 -13.34 4.32
N CYS A 20 15.20 -13.05 3.36
CA CYS A 20 14.45 -14.08 2.63
C CYS A 20 15.35 -14.98 1.76
N CYS A 21 16.43 -14.46 1.20
CA CYS A 21 17.43 -15.28 0.53
C CYS A 21 18.07 -16.27 1.50
N LEU A 22 18.45 -15.81 2.70
CA LEU A 22 19.06 -16.66 3.73
C LEU A 22 18.10 -17.71 4.29
N ASP A 23 16.83 -17.35 4.52
CA ASP A 23 15.75 -18.27 4.91
C ASP A 23 15.57 -19.44 3.93
N GLU A 24 16.05 -19.28 2.69
CA GLU A 24 15.90 -20.24 1.60
C GLU A 24 17.27 -20.73 1.08
N ASP A 25 18.33 -20.63 1.88
CA ASP A 25 19.67 -21.15 1.55
C ASP A 25 20.24 -20.61 0.22
N LEU A 26 19.93 -19.35 -0.11
CA LEU A 26 20.53 -18.61 -1.23
C LEU A 26 21.69 -17.73 -0.72
N GLU A 27 22.58 -17.32 -1.62
CA GLU A 27 23.73 -16.46 -1.28
C GLU A 27 23.47 -15.02 -1.77
N PRO A 28 22.96 -14.11 -0.91
CA PRO A 28 22.72 -12.73 -1.30
C PRO A 28 24.01 -11.90 -1.28
N THR A 29 24.17 -11.00 -2.25
CA THR A 29 25.07 -9.85 -2.18
C THR A 29 24.24 -8.60 -2.44
N CYS A 30 24.17 -7.72 -1.45
CA CYS A 30 23.44 -6.47 -1.52
C CYS A 30 24.40 -5.32 -1.83
N PHE A 31 24.03 -4.50 -2.80
CA PHE A 31 24.76 -3.29 -3.16
C PHE A 31 23.97 -2.06 -2.70
N GLU A 32 24.58 -1.30 -1.81
CA GLU A 32 24.01 -0.07 -1.26
C GLU A 32 24.89 1.12 -1.69
N ARG A 33 24.27 2.05 -2.41
CA ARG A 33 24.93 3.26 -2.93
C ARG A 33 25.53 4.11 -1.80
N TYR A 34 24.91 4.10 -0.63
CA TYR A 34 25.32 4.94 0.50
C TYR A 34 26.10 4.18 1.57
N HIS A 35 26.53 4.89 2.61
CA HIS A 35 27.38 4.36 3.69
C HIS A 35 26.62 3.63 4.82
N ASP A 36 25.29 3.56 4.75
CA ASP A 36 24.44 2.96 5.81
C ASP A 36 23.15 2.41 5.18
N ILE A 37 22.39 1.61 5.93
CA ILE A 37 21.11 1.02 5.52
C ILE A 37 19.94 2.03 5.63
N GLY A 38 18.74 1.56 5.30
CA GLY A 38 17.46 2.21 5.66
C GLY A 38 16.84 3.09 4.57
N GLY A 39 17.62 3.50 3.56
CA GLY A 39 17.12 4.21 2.38
C GLY A 39 16.33 5.48 2.73
N LEU A 40 15.02 5.46 2.45
CA LEU A 40 14.08 6.57 2.72
C LEU A 40 14.06 6.97 4.20
N TRP A 41 14.09 6.01 5.12
CA TRP A 41 13.88 6.26 6.56
C TRP A 41 15.11 6.83 7.26
N ARG A 42 16.28 6.77 6.62
CA ARG A 42 17.50 7.40 7.14
C ARG A 42 17.46 8.90 6.84
N PHE A 43 16.98 9.69 7.80
CA PHE A 43 17.03 11.15 7.66
C PHE A 43 18.48 11.63 7.45
N LYS A 44 18.67 12.51 6.47
CA LYS A 44 19.89 13.32 6.28
C LYS A 44 19.46 14.73 5.90
N GLU A 45 20.27 15.69 6.31
CA GLU A 45 20.09 17.10 5.97
C GLU A 45 20.36 17.34 4.49
N ASP A 46 21.52 16.87 4.02
CA ASP A 46 21.91 17.01 2.63
C ASP A 46 21.07 16.14 1.69
N LEU A 47 20.83 16.69 0.49
CA LEU A 47 20.19 15.97 -0.60
C LEU A 47 21.23 15.09 -1.30
N GLU A 48 20.94 13.80 -1.35
CA GLU A 48 21.78 12.82 -2.04
C GLU A 48 21.08 12.38 -3.33
N ASP A 49 21.76 12.49 -4.47
CA ASP A 49 21.20 12.14 -5.76
C ASP A 49 20.93 10.64 -5.90
N GLY A 50 19.71 10.33 -6.33
CA GLY A 50 19.20 8.96 -6.41
C GLY A 50 18.80 8.33 -5.07
N ARG A 51 18.72 9.11 -3.98
CA ARG A 51 17.98 8.70 -2.76
C ARG A 51 16.68 9.46 -2.62
N ALA A 52 15.68 8.75 -2.11
CA ALA A 52 14.49 9.36 -1.56
C ALA A 52 14.84 10.23 -0.34
N SER A 53 14.14 11.36 -0.20
CA SER A 53 14.39 12.34 0.85
C SER A 53 13.17 12.46 1.76
N ILE A 54 13.42 12.61 3.06
CA ILE A 54 12.40 12.92 4.07
C ILE A 54 12.78 14.20 4.81
N TYR A 55 11.77 14.89 5.34
CA TYR A 55 11.93 15.98 6.30
C TYR A 55 12.12 15.43 7.72
N LYS A 56 12.66 16.26 8.62
CA LYS A 56 13.11 15.79 9.93
C LYS A 56 12.00 15.16 10.75
N SER A 57 10.81 15.75 10.70
CA SER A 57 9.66 15.45 11.57
C SER A 57 8.78 14.28 11.08
N VAL A 58 9.14 13.57 10.01
CA VAL A 58 8.32 12.48 9.46
C VAL A 58 8.01 11.42 10.53
N ILE A 59 6.71 11.23 10.76
CA ILE A 59 6.12 10.12 11.51
C ILE A 59 5.45 9.16 10.50
N ILE A 60 5.62 7.86 10.68
CA ILE A 60 4.98 6.87 9.82
C ILE A 60 3.44 6.91 9.94
N ASN A 61 2.76 6.50 8.87
CA ASN A 61 1.29 6.52 8.77
C ASN A 61 0.64 5.16 9.04
N THR A 62 1.44 4.14 9.37
CA THR A 62 1.00 2.77 9.67
C THR A 62 1.54 2.34 11.02
N SER A 63 0.73 1.64 11.79
CA SER A 63 1.04 1.28 13.17
C SER A 63 2.06 0.15 13.28
N LYS A 64 2.75 0.11 14.42
CA LYS A 64 3.86 -0.83 14.67
C LYS A 64 3.52 -2.30 14.44
N GLU A 65 2.36 -2.77 14.90
CA GLU A 65 1.97 -4.18 14.75
C GLU A 65 1.53 -4.52 13.32
N MET A 66 1.06 -3.53 12.54
CA MET A 66 0.64 -3.73 11.14
C MET A 66 1.79 -3.58 10.15
N MET A 67 2.92 -3.02 10.59
CA MET A 67 4.03 -2.58 9.73
C MET A 67 5.33 -3.34 9.98
N CYS A 68 5.49 -4.04 11.10
CA CYS A 68 6.69 -4.85 11.35
C CYS A 68 6.89 -5.96 10.30
N PHE A 69 8.05 -6.61 10.34
CA PHE A 69 8.28 -7.84 9.60
C PHE A 69 7.55 -9.00 10.28
N SER A 70 7.09 -9.96 9.49
CA SER A 70 6.16 -11.00 9.93
C SER A 70 6.69 -11.94 11.00
N ASP A 71 8.01 -12.00 11.21
CA ASP A 71 8.67 -12.79 12.24
C ASP A 71 9.59 -11.98 13.17
N TYR A 72 9.44 -10.65 13.16
CA TYR A 72 10.19 -9.76 14.03
C TYR A 72 9.32 -8.58 14.48
N PRO A 73 8.58 -8.72 15.59
CA PRO A 73 7.77 -7.63 16.13
C PRO A 73 8.62 -6.41 16.49
N ILE A 74 8.04 -5.23 16.32
CA ILE A 74 8.62 -3.99 16.86
C ILE A 74 8.55 -4.03 18.40
N PRO A 75 9.57 -3.51 19.13
CA PRO A 75 9.57 -3.50 20.59
C PRO A 75 8.28 -2.94 21.19
N ASP A 76 7.88 -3.52 22.33
CA ASP A 76 6.59 -3.23 22.93
C ASP A 76 6.52 -1.82 23.54
N ASP A 77 7.65 -1.24 23.90
CA ASP A 77 7.83 0.13 24.40
C ASP A 77 7.86 1.19 23.28
N PHE A 78 8.04 0.79 22.02
CA PHE A 78 8.01 1.74 20.90
C PHE A 78 6.60 2.28 20.67
N PRO A 79 6.45 3.55 20.26
CA PRO A 79 5.15 4.15 20.01
C PRO A 79 4.46 3.49 18.80
N ASN A 80 3.13 3.49 18.77
CA ASN A 80 2.37 2.90 17.68
C ASN A 80 2.69 3.52 16.32
N TYR A 81 2.83 4.85 16.28
CA TYR A 81 3.31 5.58 15.11
C TYR A 81 4.68 6.17 15.44
N MET A 82 5.69 5.70 14.72
CA MET A 82 7.08 6.00 15.00
C MET A 82 7.62 7.14 14.15
N HIS A 83 8.44 7.98 14.79
CA HIS A 83 9.32 8.90 14.10
C HIS A 83 10.35 8.13 13.24
N ASN A 84 10.81 8.72 12.15
CA ASN A 84 11.79 8.11 11.24
C ASN A 84 13.03 7.54 11.96
N SER A 85 13.50 8.19 13.03
CA SER A 85 14.62 7.68 13.84
C SER A 85 14.31 6.34 14.51
N LYS A 86 13.09 6.15 15.03
CA LYS A 86 12.66 4.88 15.64
C LYS A 86 12.47 3.78 14.60
N ILE A 87 12.09 4.13 13.37
CA ILE A 87 12.10 3.19 12.24
C ILE A 87 13.53 2.74 11.93
N MET A 88 14.49 3.67 11.95
CA MET A 88 15.92 3.33 11.77
C MET A 88 16.44 2.43 12.89
N ASP A 89 16.08 2.69 14.15
CA ASP A 89 16.42 1.81 15.27
C ASP A 89 15.91 0.39 14.99
N TYR A 90 14.64 0.25 14.60
CA TYR A 90 14.06 -1.05 14.25
C TYR A 90 14.77 -1.74 13.08
N PHE A 91 15.20 -1.01 12.04
CA PHE A 91 15.97 -1.60 10.94
C PHE A 91 17.35 -2.09 11.37
N ARG A 92 18.03 -1.36 12.26
CA ARG A 92 19.31 -1.81 12.83
C ARG A 92 19.11 -3.05 13.67
N MET A 93 18.11 -3.08 14.54
CA MET A 93 17.74 -4.25 15.34
C MET A 93 17.46 -5.47 14.46
N TYR A 94 16.69 -5.30 13.37
CA TYR A 94 16.42 -6.38 12.42
C TYR A 94 17.70 -6.87 11.72
N ALA A 95 18.53 -5.95 11.23
CA ALA A 95 19.78 -6.28 10.54
C ALA A 95 20.78 -6.98 11.45
N GLU A 96 20.87 -6.58 12.73
CA GLU A 96 21.70 -7.21 13.74
C GLU A 96 21.17 -8.60 14.11
N ASN A 97 19.88 -8.72 14.41
CA ASN A 97 19.23 -9.98 14.82
C ASN A 97 19.42 -11.10 13.79
N PHE A 98 19.32 -10.76 12.50
CA PHE A 98 19.49 -11.73 11.40
C PHE A 98 20.88 -11.70 10.76
N ASN A 99 21.84 -10.95 11.33
CA ASN A 99 23.21 -10.80 10.85
C ASN A 99 23.30 -10.46 9.34
N LEU A 100 22.54 -9.46 8.92
CA LEU A 100 22.36 -9.09 7.51
C LEU A 100 23.49 -8.20 6.97
N LEU A 101 24.13 -7.41 7.84
CA LEU A 101 25.09 -6.36 7.43
C LEU A 101 26.28 -6.90 6.64
N LYS A 102 26.73 -8.13 6.94
CA LYS A 102 27.87 -8.77 6.24
C LYS A 102 27.62 -9.05 4.76
N TYR A 103 26.35 -9.04 4.32
CA TYR A 103 25.98 -9.23 2.91
C TYR A 103 25.85 -7.90 2.15
N ILE A 104 26.08 -6.77 2.81
CA ILE A 104 25.89 -5.43 2.23
C ILE A 104 27.25 -4.82 1.89
N ARG A 105 27.42 -4.47 0.63
CA ARG A 105 28.53 -3.65 0.14
C ARG A 105 28.06 -2.20 0.06
N PHE A 106 28.45 -1.42 1.05
CA PHE A 106 28.17 0.02 1.12
C PHE A 106 29.01 0.81 0.11
N LYS A 107 28.60 2.05 -0.16
CA LYS A 107 29.24 2.95 -1.13
C LYS A 107 29.45 2.30 -2.50
N THR A 108 28.58 1.36 -2.86
CA THR A 108 28.68 0.59 -4.10
C THR A 108 27.41 0.77 -4.90
N THR A 109 27.50 1.51 -6.00
CA THR A 109 26.36 1.78 -6.88
C THR A 109 26.26 0.70 -7.95
N VAL A 110 25.06 0.19 -8.19
CA VAL A 110 24.80 -0.64 -9.39
C VAL A 110 24.62 0.29 -10.58
N CYS A 111 25.51 0.14 -11.57
CA CYS A 111 25.58 1.00 -12.75
C CYS A 111 24.87 0.37 -13.96
N SER A 112 24.99 -0.95 -14.12
CA SER A 112 24.36 -1.68 -15.23
C SER A 112 23.99 -3.11 -14.82
N ILE A 113 22.87 -3.60 -15.35
CA ILE A 113 22.36 -4.96 -15.24
C ILE A 113 22.02 -5.44 -16.65
N LYS A 114 22.73 -6.45 -17.14
CA LYS A 114 22.56 -7.04 -18.47
C LYS A 114 22.31 -8.53 -18.38
N LYS A 115 21.54 -9.06 -19.32
CA LYS A 115 21.43 -10.50 -19.54
C LYS A 115 22.80 -11.04 -19.97
N CYS A 116 23.24 -12.16 -19.39
CA CYS A 116 24.41 -12.87 -19.92
C CYS A 116 24.12 -13.36 -21.36
N PRO A 117 25.13 -13.56 -22.21
CA PRO A 117 24.94 -14.04 -23.58
C PRO A 117 24.14 -15.36 -23.69
N ASP A 118 24.22 -16.21 -22.67
CA ASP A 118 23.53 -17.50 -22.59
C ASP A 118 22.25 -17.47 -21.73
N PHE A 119 21.67 -16.29 -21.45
CA PHE A 119 20.53 -16.08 -20.54
C PHE A 119 19.35 -17.03 -20.78
N ALA A 120 19.03 -17.35 -22.04
CA ALA A 120 17.94 -18.28 -22.38
C ALA A 120 18.14 -19.68 -21.74
N LYS A 121 19.39 -20.07 -21.48
CA LYS A 121 19.76 -21.31 -20.78
C LYS A 121 20.06 -21.06 -19.29
N SER A 122 20.95 -20.11 -18.99
CA SER A 122 21.46 -19.87 -17.64
C SER A 122 20.50 -19.08 -16.74
N GLY A 123 19.80 -18.10 -17.30
CA GLY A 123 19.02 -17.11 -16.57
C GLY A 123 19.87 -16.11 -15.79
N GLN A 124 21.17 -16.01 -16.08
CA GLN A 124 22.15 -15.24 -15.30
C GLN A 124 22.31 -13.80 -15.80
N TRP A 125 22.74 -12.94 -14.89
CA TRP A 125 22.89 -11.50 -15.10
C TRP A 125 24.32 -11.06 -14.87
N GLU A 126 24.84 -10.26 -15.80
CA GLU A 126 26.07 -9.49 -15.65
C GLU A 126 25.71 -8.16 -14.97
N ILE A 127 26.35 -7.88 -13.84
CA ILE A 127 26.09 -6.70 -13.03
C ILE A 127 27.37 -5.91 -12.86
N VAL A 128 27.34 -4.68 -13.35
CA VAL A 128 28.43 -3.72 -13.21
C VAL A 128 28.13 -2.82 -12.02
N THR A 129 29.09 -2.74 -11.11
CA THR A 129 29.02 -1.91 -9.91
C THR A 129 30.19 -0.95 -9.85
N GLU A 130 30.02 0.18 -9.18
CA GLU A 130 31.07 1.19 -8.98
C GLU A 130 31.23 1.49 -7.48
N CYS A 131 32.47 1.45 -7.01
CA CYS A 131 32.86 1.84 -5.67
C CYS A 131 34.15 2.67 -5.74
N ASP A 132 34.15 3.88 -5.16
CA ASP A 132 35.28 4.82 -5.18
C ASP A 132 35.90 5.02 -6.58
N GLY A 133 35.05 5.14 -7.61
CA GLY A 133 35.44 5.34 -9.01
C GLY A 133 36.01 4.11 -9.71
N LYS A 134 36.05 2.95 -9.03
CA LYS A 134 36.45 1.66 -9.62
C LYS A 134 35.22 0.84 -9.97
N GLN A 135 35.18 0.35 -11.20
CA GLN A 135 34.14 -0.56 -11.64
C GLN A 135 34.55 -2.01 -11.37
N ASP A 136 33.59 -2.80 -10.90
CA ASP A 136 33.68 -4.25 -10.73
C ASP A 136 32.48 -4.91 -11.41
N MET A 137 32.67 -6.13 -11.88
CA MET A 137 31.67 -6.88 -12.62
C MET A 137 31.47 -8.25 -11.99
N GLY A 138 30.22 -8.62 -11.71
CA GLY A 138 29.86 -9.93 -11.17
C GLY A 138 28.73 -10.60 -11.92
N ILE A 139 28.74 -11.93 -11.93
CA ILE A 139 27.67 -12.76 -12.49
C ILE A 139 26.77 -13.27 -11.37
N TYR A 140 25.46 -13.13 -11.54
CA TYR A 140 24.44 -13.52 -10.56
C TYR A 140 23.33 -14.36 -11.18
N ASP A 141 22.79 -15.31 -10.41
CA ASP A 141 21.71 -16.22 -10.81
C ASP A 141 20.32 -15.58 -10.70
N GLY A 142 20.21 -14.46 -10.00
CA GLY A 142 18.99 -13.66 -9.96
C GLY A 142 19.19 -12.28 -9.34
N VAL A 143 18.22 -11.40 -9.55
CA VAL A 143 18.26 -9.99 -9.13
C VAL A 143 16.97 -9.60 -8.43
N LEU A 144 17.10 -9.06 -7.22
CA LEU A 144 16.03 -8.43 -6.46
C LEU A 144 16.23 -6.91 -6.49
N LEU A 145 15.32 -6.20 -7.17
CA LEU A 145 15.38 -4.74 -7.30
C LEU A 145 14.64 -4.10 -6.12
N CYS A 146 15.40 -3.43 -5.24
CA CYS A 146 14.91 -2.83 -3.99
C CYS A 146 15.20 -1.33 -3.90
N SER A 147 15.35 -0.66 -5.05
CA SER A 147 15.76 0.76 -5.15
C SER A 147 14.67 1.78 -4.75
N GLY A 148 13.44 1.31 -4.47
CA GLY A 148 12.30 2.17 -4.15
C GLY A 148 11.81 3.00 -5.34
N HIS A 149 10.82 3.87 -5.07
CA HIS A 149 10.11 4.61 -6.13
C HIS A 149 9.75 6.08 -5.76
N HIS A 150 10.31 6.60 -4.67
CA HIS A 150 10.10 7.97 -4.19
C HIS A 150 11.36 8.83 -4.34
N THR A 151 12.08 8.63 -5.44
CA THR A 151 13.41 9.20 -5.63
C THR A 151 13.40 10.40 -6.58
N PHE A 152 12.73 10.28 -7.73
CA PHE A 152 12.74 11.32 -8.75
C PHE A 152 11.57 12.29 -8.54
N PRO A 153 11.81 13.56 -8.18
CA PRO A 153 10.74 14.51 -7.92
C PRO A 153 9.95 14.80 -9.21
N HIS A 154 8.62 14.79 -9.12
CA HIS A 154 7.77 15.16 -10.26
C HIS A 154 7.36 16.62 -10.13
N LEU A 155 7.98 17.50 -10.92
CA LEU A 155 7.76 18.94 -10.89
C LEU A 155 7.10 19.43 -12.20
N PRO A 156 5.75 19.45 -12.29
CA PRO A 156 5.04 19.77 -13.53
C PRO A 156 4.96 21.29 -13.76
N LEU A 157 6.10 21.96 -13.94
CA LEU A 157 6.18 23.42 -14.08
C LEU A 157 5.32 23.97 -15.23
N GLU A 158 5.19 23.20 -16.32
CA GLU A 158 4.37 23.59 -17.47
C GLU A 158 2.85 23.64 -17.15
N SER A 159 2.42 23.04 -16.03
CA SER A 159 1.04 23.15 -15.54
C SER A 159 0.78 24.43 -14.72
N PHE A 160 1.80 25.25 -14.47
CA PHE A 160 1.70 26.46 -13.66
C PHE A 160 2.23 27.67 -14.44
N PRO A 161 1.39 28.27 -15.31
CA PRO A 161 1.76 29.46 -16.07
C PRO A 161 2.38 30.54 -15.19
N GLY A 162 3.41 31.20 -15.71
CA GLY A 162 4.09 32.29 -15.01
C GLY A 162 5.03 31.88 -13.86
N ILE A 163 5.13 30.60 -13.48
CA ILE A 163 6.07 30.15 -12.44
C ILE A 163 7.53 30.54 -12.74
N LYS A 164 7.93 30.55 -14.02
CA LYS A 164 9.27 30.97 -14.46
C LYS A 164 9.53 32.48 -14.24
N LYS A 165 8.47 33.30 -14.10
CA LYS A 165 8.55 34.74 -13.80
C LYS A 165 8.51 35.03 -12.30
N PHE A 166 8.13 34.06 -11.48
CA PHE A 166 8.01 34.22 -10.04
C PHE A 166 9.39 34.52 -9.43
N LYS A 167 9.49 35.63 -8.71
CA LYS A 167 10.74 36.13 -8.09
C LYS A 167 11.04 35.50 -6.73
N GLY A 168 10.04 34.87 -6.11
CA GLY A 168 10.22 34.09 -4.89
C GLY A 168 10.90 32.75 -5.15
N GLN A 169 11.06 31.96 -4.09
CA GLN A 169 11.68 30.63 -4.18
C GLN A 169 10.61 29.56 -4.43
N TYR A 170 10.97 28.50 -5.16
CA TYR A 170 10.10 27.34 -5.26
C TYR A 170 10.89 26.04 -5.27
N PHE A 171 10.32 25.03 -4.60
CA PHE A 171 10.96 23.76 -4.35
C PHE A 171 9.95 22.63 -4.51
N HIS A 172 10.40 21.45 -4.88
CA HIS A 172 9.66 20.22 -4.63
C HIS A 172 9.74 19.84 -3.14
N SER A 173 8.72 19.13 -2.65
CA SER A 173 8.68 18.60 -1.27
C SER A 173 9.88 17.73 -0.86
N ARG A 174 10.67 17.25 -1.83
CA ARG A 174 11.90 16.45 -1.62
C ARG A 174 13.00 17.30 -0.98
N GLU A 175 13.04 18.60 -1.27
CA GLU A 175 14.05 19.53 -0.76
C GLU A 175 13.74 20.05 0.65
N TYR A 176 12.50 19.90 1.13
CA TYR A 176 12.11 20.38 2.46
C TYR A 176 12.73 19.53 3.59
N LYS A 177 13.23 20.20 4.64
CA LYS A 177 13.90 19.55 5.78
C LYS A 177 13.40 20.04 7.13
N TYR A 178 13.34 21.36 7.29
CA TYR A 178 13.04 22.01 8.56
C TYR A 178 12.12 23.22 8.35
N PRO A 179 11.20 23.49 9.29
CA PRO A 179 10.26 24.59 9.16
C PRO A 179 10.93 25.96 9.37
N HIS A 180 11.86 26.09 10.32
CA HIS A 180 12.46 27.37 10.74
C HIS A 180 13.17 28.13 9.60
N LEU A 181 13.56 27.43 8.53
CA LEU A 181 14.12 28.04 7.32
C LEU A 181 13.13 28.97 6.60
N PHE A 182 11.84 28.87 6.92
CA PHE A 182 10.74 29.60 6.29
C PHE A 182 9.99 30.51 7.28
N GLN A 183 10.66 30.92 8.36
CA GLN A 183 10.14 31.85 9.36
C GLN A 183 9.60 33.14 8.70
N ASP A 184 8.39 33.54 9.12
CA ASP A 184 7.71 34.78 8.69
C ASP A 184 7.48 34.92 7.17
N LYS A 185 7.57 33.83 6.41
CA LYS A 185 7.28 33.79 4.96
C LYS A 185 5.80 33.57 4.67
N ARG A 186 5.32 34.05 3.51
CA ARG A 186 4.04 33.66 2.91
C ARG A 186 4.27 32.52 1.93
N ILE A 187 3.64 31.38 2.21
CA ILE A 187 3.99 30.11 1.56
C ILE A 187 2.77 29.50 0.89
N ILE A 188 2.94 29.00 -0.34
CA ILE A 188 1.95 28.14 -0.99
C ILE A 188 2.48 26.71 -1.01
N VAL A 189 1.70 25.75 -0.51
CA VAL A 189 1.94 24.31 -0.70
C VAL A 189 0.95 23.80 -1.75
N ILE A 190 1.46 23.28 -2.86
CA ILE A 190 0.67 22.73 -3.97
C ILE A 190 0.58 21.22 -3.83
N GLY A 191 -0.65 20.72 -3.76
CA GLY A 191 -0.96 19.31 -3.67
C GLY A 191 -1.19 18.86 -2.23
N ILE A 192 -2.26 18.10 -2.03
CA ILE A 192 -2.70 17.61 -0.72
C ILE A 192 -2.42 16.11 -0.55
N GLY A 193 -1.24 15.64 -0.96
CA GLY A 193 -0.76 14.33 -0.52
C GLY A 193 -0.34 14.32 0.94
N ASN A 194 0.11 13.18 1.46
CA ASN A 194 0.63 13.09 2.85
C ASN A 194 1.71 14.14 3.11
N SER A 195 2.72 14.24 2.24
CA SER A 195 3.73 15.30 2.36
C SER A 195 3.14 16.70 2.27
N GLY A 196 2.17 16.95 1.40
CA GLY A 196 1.55 18.28 1.28
C GLY A 196 0.80 18.71 2.54
N GLY A 197 0.06 17.78 3.15
CA GLY A 197 -0.61 18.01 4.44
C GLY A 197 0.38 18.26 5.58
N ASP A 198 1.40 17.42 5.69
CA ASP A 198 2.42 17.53 6.75
C ASP A 198 3.23 18.82 6.63
N LEU A 199 3.71 19.17 5.42
CA LEU A 199 4.40 20.44 5.17
C LEU A 199 3.50 21.63 5.50
N ALA A 200 2.25 21.63 5.05
CA ALA A 200 1.32 22.74 5.33
C ALA A 200 1.12 22.92 6.85
N VAL A 201 0.96 21.83 7.60
CA VAL A 201 0.83 21.87 9.05
C VAL A 201 2.10 22.39 9.71
N GLU A 202 3.26 21.82 9.38
CA GLU A 202 4.53 22.15 10.03
C GLU A 202 4.94 23.59 9.75
N LEU A 203 4.88 24.02 8.49
CA LEU A 203 5.19 25.39 8.08
C LEU A 203 4.25 26.40 8.74
N SER A 204 2.98 26.06 8.99
CA SER A 204 2.02 26.97 9.61
C SER A 204 2.36 27.38 11.06
N SER A 205 3.31 26.68 11.69
CA SER A 205 3.80 27.02 13.03
C SER A 205 4.79 28.19 13.04
N VAL A 206 5.47 28.45 11.92
CA VAL A 206 6.57 29.44 11.81
C VAL A 206 6.35 30.47 10.70
N ALA A 207 5.57 30.14 9.68
CA ALA A 207 5.29 31.01 8.55
C ALA A 207 4.35 32.14 8.94
N LYS A 208 4.43 33.26 8.22
CA LYS A 208 3.47 34.36 8.34
C LYS A 208 2.08 33.92 7.89
N GLN A 209 2.01 33.17 6.80
CA GLN A 209 0.78 32.54 6.33
C GLN A 209 1.07 31.35 5.41
N VAL A 210 0.30 30.27 5.55
CA VAL A 210 0.35 29.11 4.65
C VAL A 210 -0.96 28.99 3.87
N TYR A 211 -0.84 28.78 2.57
CA TYR A 211 -1.93 28.44 1.67
C TYR A 211 -1.75 27.02 1.14
N LEU A 212 -2.73 26.15 1.33
CA LEU A 212 -2.72 24.79 0.81
C LEU A 212 -3.60 24.72 -0.44
N SER A 213 -2.97 24.66 -1.60
CA SER A 213 -3.64 24.60 -2.90
C SER A 213 -3.93 23.15 -3.29
N THR A 214 -5.18 22.88 -3.65
CA THR A 214 -5.60 21.57 -4.15
C THR A 214 -6.55 21.70 -5.33
N ARG A 215 -6.32 20.87 -6.35
CA ARG A 215 -7.18 20.82 -7.55
C ARG A 215 -8.48 20.08 -7.31
N ARG A 216 -8.46 19.05 -6.46
CA ARG A 216 -9.60 18.14 -6.29
C ARG A 216 -10.09 18.01 -4.86
N GLY A 217 -9.40 18.53 -3.84
CA GLY A 217 -9.63 18.15 -2.45
C GLY A 217 -9.10 16.75 -2.12
N ALA A 218 -9.14 16.37 -0.85
CA ALA A 218 -8.82 15.04 -0.35
C ALA A 218 -9.58 14.75 0.94
N TRP A 219 -9.94 13.48 1.14
CA TRP A 219 -10.40 13.02 2.46
C TRP A 219 -9.21 13.01 3.41
N ILE A 220 -9.37 13.62 4.57
CA ILE A 220 -8.35 13.64 5.63
C ILE A 220 -8.78 12.65 6.70
N ILE A 221 -7.85 11.82 7.13
CA ILE A 221 -8.09 10.80 8.14
C ILE A 221 -7.00 10.86 9.21
N ASN A 222 -7.37 10.63 10.45
CA ASN A 222 -6.45 10.66 11.58
C ASN A 222 -5.85 9.28 11.84
N ARG A 223 -4.63 9.27 12.38
CA ARG A 223 -3.96 8.08 12.90
C ARG A 223 -4.70 7.52 14.11
N VAL A 224 -5.15 8.42 15.00
CA VAL A 224 -5.99 8.08 16.15
C VAL A 224 -7.43 7.88 15.68
N HIS A 225 -7.91 6.64 15.80
CA HIS A 225 -9.22 6.22 15.34
C HIS A 225 -10.07 5.73 16.54
N ASP A 226 -11.06 4.87 16.31
CA ASP A 226 -11.98 4.36 17.34
C ASP A 226 -11.29 3.95 18.63
N GLU A 227 -11.81 4.44 19.76
CA GLU A 227 -11.31 4.15 21.11
C GLU A 227 -9.82 4.47 21.32
N GLY A 228 -9.22 5.30 20.44
CA GLY A 228 -7.81 5.63 20.48
C GLY A 228 -6.89 4.58 19.84
N PHE A 229 -7.44 3.52 19.24
CA PHE A 229 -6.65 2.54 18.51
C PHE A 229 -6.11 3.10 17.19
N PRO A 230 -4.99 2.55 16.69
CA PRO A 230 -4.46 2.92 15.39
C PRO A 230 -5.44 2.65 14.25
N LEU A 231 -5.49 3.57 13.29
CA LEU A 231 -6.36 3.53 12.12
C LEU A 231 -6.35 2.17 11.39
N ASP A 232 -5.17 1.66 11.08
CA ASP A 232 -4.99 0.44 10.29
C ASP A 232 -5.33 -0.83 11.07
N VAL A 233 -5.07 -0.87 12.39
CA VAL A 233 -5.52 -1.93 13.30
C VAL A 233 -7.04 -2.03 13.28
N VAL A 234 -7.73 -0.89 13.27
CA VAL A 234 -9.19 -0.88 13.24
C VAL A 234 -9.72 -1.21 11.84
N LEU A 235 -9.13 -0.65 10.77
CA LEU A 235 -9.70 -0.78 9.42
C LEU A 235 -9.41 -2.11 8.74
N PHE A 236 -8.23 -2.71 8.94
CA PHE A 236 -7.79 -3.88 8.19
C PHE A 236 -7.99 -5.18 8.96
N SER A 237 -9.19 -5.75 8.85
CA SER A 237 -9.49 -7.13 9.29
C SER A 237 -10.16 -7.93 8.17
N ARG A 238 -10.04 -9.27 8.24
CA ARG A 238 -10.64 -10.16 7.23
C ARG A 238 -12.15 -10.03 7.20
N PHE A 239 -12.78 -9.95 8.37
CA PHE A 239 -14.21 -9.71 8.50
C PHE A 239 -14.66 -8.43 7.78
N LYS A 240 -13.96 -7.31 7.97
CA LYS A 240 -14.30 -6.04 7.32
C LYS A 240 -14.10 -6.10 5.80
N ASN A 241 -13.07 -6.80 5.34
CA ASN A 241 -12.86 -7.05 3.92
C ASN A 241 -14.00 -7.85 3.30
N ILE A 242 -14.46 -8.91 3.96
CA ILE A 242 -15.60 -9.70 3.50
C ILE A 242 -16.88 -8.86 3.46
N ILE A 243 -17.16 -8.07 4.50
CA ILE A 243 -18.33 -7.17 4.49
C ILE A 243 -18.24 -6.19 3.31
N LYS A 244 -17.05 -5.64 3.04
CA LYS A 244 -16.82 -4.73 1.90
C LYS A 244 -17.16 -5.38 0.56
N GLU A 245 -16.94 -6.68 0.38
CA GLU A 245 -17.31 -7.40 -0.85
C GLU A 245 -18.83 -7.54 -1.05
N TYR A 246 -19.59 -7.64 0.04
CA TYR A 246 -21.05 -7.74 0.00
C TYR A 246 -21.77 -6.38 -0.04
N MET A 247 -21.11 -5.29 0.37
CA MET A 247 -21.68 -3.94 0.29
C MET A 247 -21.73 -3.41 -1.14
N THR A 248 -22.80 -2.69 -1.48
CA THR A 248 -22.84 -1.91 -2.72
C THR A 248 -21.91 -0.71 -2.64
N THR A 249 -21.44 -0.23 -3.78
CA THR A 249 -20.61 0.98 -3.87
C THR A 249 -21.24 2.19 -3.16
N ASP A 250 -22.55 2.38 -3.29
CA ASP A 250 -23.26 3.51 -2.68
C ASP A 250 -23.34 3.40 -1.16
N MET A 251 -23.58 2.19 -0.65
CA MET A 251 -23.55 1.93 0.80
C MET A 251 -22.16 2.19 1.38
N LEU A 252 -21.10 1.70 0.72
CA LEU A 252 -19.72 1.90 1.15
C LEU A 252 -19.34 3.39 1.13
N ASN A 253 -19.70 4.12 0.06
CA ASN A 253 -19.46 5.56 -0.04
C ASN A 253 -20.19 6.33 1.07
N SER A 254 -21.48 6.07 1.26
CA SER A 254 -22.31 6.75 2.26
C SER A 254 -21.79 6.49 3.68
N TRP A 255 -21.48 5.23 4.00
CA TRP A 255 -20.89 4.87 5.29
C TRP A 255 -19.55 5.56 5.54
N ALA A 256 -18.64 5.50 4.56
CA ALA A 256 -17.31 6.07 4.71
C ALA A 256 -17.35 7.61 4.76
N GLU A 257 -18.22 8.26 3.98
CA GLU A 257 -18.38 9.73 4.00
C GLU A 257 -18.95 10.18 5.33
N LYS A 258 -19.99 9.50 5.81
CA LYS A 258 -20.56 9.79 7.13
C LYS A 258 -19.52 9.63 8.23
N ARG A 259 -18.68 8.60 8.15
CA ARG A 259 -17.66 8.32 9.15
C ARG A 259 -16.51 9.33 9.12
N LEU A 260 -16.03 9.70 7.94
CA LEU A 260 -15.00 10.74 7.79
C LEU A 260 -15.52 12.11 8.25
N ASN A 261 -16.76 12.44 7.89
CA ASN A 261 -17.39 13.70 8.29
C ASN A 261 -17.80 13.75 9.77
N ALA A 262 -17.84 12.61 10.47
CA ALA A 262 -18.21 12.56 11.88
C ALA A 262 -17.23 13.34 12.78
N ARG A 263 -15.95 13.43 12.37
CA ARG A 263 -14.93 14.19 13.13
C ARG A 263 -14.98 15.69 12.80
N PHE A 264 -15.06 16.02 11.51
CA PHE A 264 -15.29 17.38 11.01
C PHE A 264 -15.83 17.29 9.58
N ASN A 265 -16.68 18.23 9.21
CA ASN A 265 -17.27 18.26 7.87
C ASN A 265 -16.21 18.72 6.84
N HIS A 266 -15.80 17.84 5.93
CA HIS A 266 -14.76 18.11 4.96
C HIS A 266 -15.12 19.22 3.95
N GLU A 267 -16.41 19.42 3.69
CA GLU A 267 -16.91 20.49 2.81
C GLU A 267 -16.68 21.86 3.44
N ASN A 268 -17.06 21.99 4.71
CA ASN A 268 -16.87 23.23 5.49
C ASN A 268 -15.39 23.63 5.63
N PHE A 269 -14.48 22.65 5.52
CA PHE A 269 -13.04 22.86 5.61
C PHE A 269 -12.38 23.03 4.23
N GLY A 270 -13.13 23.05 3.12
CA GLY A 270 -12.58 23.17 1.77
C GLY A 270 -11.77 21.94 1.31
N LEU A 271 -12.00 20.78 1.93
CA LEU A 271 -11.25 19.54 1.71
C LEU A 271 -12.04 18.52 0.88
N LYS A 272 -13.38 18.58 0.88
CA LYS A 272 -14.25 17.58 0.24
C LYS A 272 -13.85 17.36 -1.22
N PRO A 273 -13.57 16.11 -1.63
CA PRO A 273 -13.16 15.86 -2.99
C PRO A 273 -14.24 16.20 -4.03
N LYS A 274 -13.86 16.92 -5.08
CA LYS A 274 -14.66 17.02 -6.30
C LYS A 274 -14.57 15.69 -7.04
N HIS A 275 -15.56 14.84 -6.86
CA HIS A 275 -15.77 13.71 -7.75
C HIS A 275 -16.31 14.26 -9.06
N SER A 276 -15.53 14.19 -10.13
CA SER A 276 -16.01 14.55 -11.47
C SER A 276 -17.19 13.65 -11.82
N ASP A 277 -18.41 14.16 -11.71
CA ASP A 277 -19.55 13.62 -12.43
C ASP A 277 -19.30 13.90 -13.91
N HIS A 278 -18.67 12.96 -14.60
CA HIS A 278 -18.43 13.10 -16.03
C HIS A 278 -18.89 11.86 -16.76
N LEU A 279 -20.11 11.93 -17.30
CA LEU A 279 -20.40 12.08 -18.74
C LEU A 279 -19.68 11.18 -19.77
N LEU A 280 -18.82 10.24 -19.38
CA LEU A 280 -18.15 9.30 -20.30
C LEU A 280 -19.10 8.21 -20.80
N TYR A 281 -20.29 8.07 -20.21
CA TYR A 281 -21.22 6.99 -20.56
C TYR A 281 -22.18 7.32 -21.71
N LYS A 282 -22.39 8.59 -22.08
CA LYS A 282 -23.22 8.93 -23.26
C LYS A 282 -22.47 8.79 -24.59
N GLY A 283 -21.15 9.00 -24.61
CA GLY A 283 -20.33 8.83 -25.82
C GLY A 283 -20.02 7.37 -26.15
N HIS A 284 -19.70 6.55 -25.13
CA HIS A 284 -19.34 5.14 -25.35
C HIS A 284 -20.54 4.23 -25.61
N LEU A 285 -21.75 4.55 -25.12
CA LEU A 285 -22.96 3.83 -25.54
C LEU A 285 -23.32 4.11 -27.01
N LEU A 286 -23.04 5.31 -27.53
CA LEU A 286 -23.25 5.62 -28.95
C LEU A 286 -22.21 4.97 -29.87
N GLN A 287 -20.99 4.69 -29.39
CA GLN A 287 -19.97 3.94 -30.15
C GLN A 287 -20.12 2.42 -30.04
N LEU A 288 -20.76 1.90 -28.98
CA LEU A 288 -21.06 0.47 -28.87
C LEU A 288 -22.38 0.07 -29.55
N GLN A 289 -23.26 1.01 -29.87
CA GLN A 289 -24.45 0.76 -30.70
C GLN A 289 -24.16 0.71 -32.20
N THR A 290 -23.00 1.17 -32.67
CA THR A 290 -22.64 1.17 -34.10
C THR A 290 -21.70 0.03 -34.53
N HIS A 291 -21.36 -0.91 -33.65
CA HIS A 291 -20.50 -2.07 -33.97
C HIS A 291 -21.12 -3.44 -33.61
N VAL A 292 -22.45 -3.52 -33.49
CA VAL A 292 -23.19 -4.78 -33.24
C VAL A 292 -24.31 -4.99 -34.28
N LEU A 293 -24.19 -4.41 -35.47
CA LEU A 293 -25.16 -4.59 -36.56
C LEU A 293 -24.51 -5.12 -37.85
N GLU A 294 -23.70 -6.17 -37.76
CA GLU A 294 -23.43 -7.07 -38.90
C GLU A 294 -23.29 -8.49 -38.38
N HIS A 295 -24.43 -9.19 -38.26
CA HIS A 295 -24.67 -10.63 -38.49
C HIS A 295 -25.97 -11.05 -37.78
N PRO A 296 -27.08 -11.25 -38.52
CA PRO A 296 -28.35 -11.69 -37.95
C PRO A 296 -28.41 -13.21 -37.94
N SER A 297 -28.47 -13.86 -36.77
CA SER A 297 -29.01 -15.21 -36.65
C SER A 297 -29.48 -15.49 -35.23
N LEU A 298 -30.80 -15.66 -35.08
CA LEU A 298 -31.51 -16.42 -34.04
C LEU A 298 -31.43 -15.86 -32.61
N CYS A 299 -32.37 -15.01 -32.21
CA CYS A 299 -33.76 -15.30 -31.84
C CYS A 299 -33.97 -15.44 -30.32
N VAL A 300 -34.62 -14.41 -29.78
CA VAL A 300 -35.80 -14.45 -28.88
C VAL A 300 -35.65 -15.09 -27.49
N GLY A 301 -35.96 -14.28 -26.48
CA GLY A 301 -36.84 -14.76 -25.41
C GLY A 301 -36.43 -14.43 -23.99
N SER A 302 -36.80 -13.22 -23.55
CA SER A 302 -37.52 -12.91 -22.30
C SER A 302 -37.09 -13.51 -20.96
N GLY A 303 -36.96 -12.64 -19.97
CA GLY A 303 -36.65 -12.96 -18.58
C GLY A 303 -37.86 -13.26 -17.69
N CYS A 304 -37.51 -13.52 -16.42
CA CYS A 304 -38.33 -13.73 -15.22
C CYS A 304 -39.19 -15.00 -15.27
N VAL A 305 -39.15 -15.88 -14.25
CA VAL A 305 -39.92 -15.76 -13.00
C VAL A 305 -39.44 -16.84 -12.00
N LEU A 306 -39.50 -16.53 -10.70
CA LEU A 306 -39.33 -17.45 -9.56
C LEU A 306 -40.25 -18.69 -9.66
N HIS A 307 -39.79 -19.87 -9.21
CA HIS A 307 -40.58 -20.72 -8.30
C HIS A 307 -39.75 -21.82 -7.63
N LEU A 308 -40.10 -22.06 -6.36
CA LEU A 308 -39.67 -23.14 -5.47
C LEU A 308 -40.18 -24.51 -5.95
N ALA A 309 -39.42 -25.60 -5.70
CA ALA A 309 -39.82 -26.76 -4.87
C ALA A 309 -39.10 -28.08 -5.24
N TRP A 310 -38.52 -28.70 -4.20
CA TRP A 310 -38.56 -30.11 -3.76
C TRP A 310 -38.47 -31.31 -4.75
N ASP A 311 -37.60 -32.23 -4.33
CA ASP A 311 -37.56 -33.69 -4.53
C ASP A 311 -37.46 -34.28 -5.94
N TRP A 312 -36.35 -34.99 -6.18
CA TRP A 312 -36.37 -36.46 -6.36
C TRP A 312 -34.94 -37.03 -6.53
N TYR A 313 -34.60 -37.99 -5.66
CA TYR A 313 -33.55 -38.99 -5.86
C TYR A 313 -34.24 -40.23 -6.47
N PRO A 314 -33.63 -40.99 -7.41
CA PRO A 314 -32.88 -42.16 -6.94
C PRO A 314 -31.61 -42.51 -7.75
N ARG A 315 -30.52 -42.71 -7.00
CA ARG A 315 -29.64 -43.89 -6.95
C ARG A 315 -29.45 -44.72 -8.25
N ALA A 316 -28.25 -44.63 -8.84
CA ALA A 316 -27.60 -45.76 -9.52
C ALA A 316 -26.09 -45.72 -9.23
N GLN A 317 -25.57 -46.82 -8.69
CA GLN A 317 -24.17 -47.07 -8.38
C GLN A 317 -23.42 -47.49 -9.65
N GLY A 318 -22.19 -47.01 -9.82
CA GLY A 318 -21.29 -47.43 -10.90
C GLY A 318 -19.94 -46.75 -10.77
N THR A 319 -18.99 -47.48 -10.19
CA THR A 319 -17.61 -47.09 -9.91
C THR A 319 -16.80 -46.76 -11.16
N THR A 320 -16.34 -45.51 -11.27
CA THR A 320 -15.01 -45.11 -11.74
C THR A 320 -14.70 -43.77 -11.09
N VAL A 321 -13.55 -43.61 -10.45
CA VAL A 321 -13.12 -42.32 -9.86
C VAL A 321 -12.41 -41.56 -10.97
N PRO A 322 -12.95 -40.46 -11.52
CA PRO A 322 -12.18 -39.61 -12.41
C PRO A 322 -11.31 -38.71 -11.53
N ASN A 323 -10.00 -38.74 -11.74
CA ASN A 323 -9.09 -37.70 -11.28
C ASN A 323 -9.59 -36.34 -11.83
N PHE A 324 -10.26 -35.55 -10.99
CA PHE A 324 -10.60 -34.17 -11.32
C PHE A 324 -9.31 -33.34 -11.36
N HIS A 325 -8.72 -33.27 -12.53
CA HIS A 325 -7.80 -32.20 -12.91
C HIS A 325 -8.60 -30.90 -12.97
N PHE A 326 -8.52 -30.07 -11.93
CA PHE A 326 -8.94 -28.68 -12.01
C PHE A 326 -7.89 -27.90 -12.80
N GLY A 327 -8.01 -27.92 -14.13
CA GLY A 327 -7.40 -26.93 -15.01
C GLY A 327 -8.10 -25.56 -14.87
N PRO A 328 -7.39 -24.44 -15.12
CA PRO A 328 -7.81 -23.11 -14.70
C PRO A 328 -8.76 -22.44 -15.71
N GLN A 329 -9.29 -21.29 -15.30
CA GLN A 329 -9.98 -20.26 -16.09
C GLN A 329 -11.52 -20.32 -16.09
N ARG A 330 -12.11 -20.01 -14.93
CA ARG A 330 -13.16 -18.98 -14.94
C ARG A 330 -12.45 -17.63 -14.98
N LEU A 331 -12.68 -16.85 -16.04
CA LEU A 331 -12.62 -15.40 -15.95
C LEU A 331 -13.45 -15.01 -14.72
N GLU A 332 -12.80 -14.70 -13.61
CA GLU A 332 -13.49 -14.21 -12.42
C GLU A 332 -14.25 -12.96 -12.84
N ALA A 333 -15.57 -13.05 -12.79
CA ALA A 333 -16.44 -11.92 -13.03
C ALA A 333 -16.03 -10.81 -12.05
N ILE A 334 -15.75 -9.62 -12.59
CA ILE A 334 -15.45 -8.41 -11.82
C ILE A 334 -16.41 -8.37 -10.61
N PRO A 335 -15.89 -8.37 -9.36
CA PRO A 335 -16.72 -8.35 -8.16
C PRO A 335 -17.77 -7.25 -8.24
N LYS A 336 -18.97 -7.46 -7.71
CA LYS A 336 -20.05 -6.46 -7.76
C LYS A 336 -19.62 -5.10 -7.18
N SER A 337 -18.73 -5.10 -6.18
CA SER A 337 -18.12 -3.91 -5.57
C SER A 337 -17.14 -3.15 -6.48
N ALA A 338 -16.65 -3.78 -7.55
CA ALA A 338 -15.80 -3.16 -8.58
C ALA A 338 -16.62 -2.63 -9.77
N ARG A 339 -17.96 -2.85 -9.79
CA ARG A 339 -18.86 -2.19 -10.74
C ARG A 339 -19.19 -0.79 -10.21
N LYS A 340 -18.52 0.22 -10.78
CA LYS A 340 -18.47 1.63 -10.35
C LYS A 340 -17.65 1.82 -9.07
N GLY A 341 -16.52 2.50 -9.19
CA GLY A 341 -15.62 2.81 -8.09
C GLY A 341 -16.33 3.56 -6.96
N ALA A 342 -16.04 3.15 -5.73
CA ALA A 342 -16.39 3.94 -4.56
C ALA A 342 -15.75 5.33 -4.72
N LYS A 343 -16.57 6.34 -5.04
CA LYS A 343 -16.15 7.74 -5.24
C LYS A 343 -15.19 8.16 -4.12
N ILE A 344 -15.47 7.76 -2.89
CA ILE A 344 -14.68 8.11 -1.71
C ILE A 344 -13.27 7.49 -1.67
N LEU A 345 -13.09 6.29 -2.23
CA LEU A 345 -11.82 5.57 -2.30
C LEU A 345 -11.16 5.68 -3.68
N SER A 346 -11.59 6.65 -4.49
CA SER A 346 -11.01 6.93 -5.80
C SER A 346 -9.65 7.63 -5.75
N GLN A 347 -9.24 8.03 -4.55
CA GLN A 347 -7.94 8.59 -4.23
C GLN A 347 -7.53 8.09 -2.85
N HIS A 348 -6.22 8.03 -2.59
CA HIS A 348 -5.73 7.78 -1.23
C HIS A 348 -6.14 8.92 -0.30
N PRO A 349 -6.76 8.62 0.85
CA PRO A 349 -6.93 9.60 1.91
C PRO A 349 -5.57 10.13 2.37
N THR A 350 -5.54 11.40 2.79
CA THR A 350 -4.36 11.98 3.42
C THR A 350 -4.43 11.76 4.92
N ILE A 351 -3.40 11.12 5.46
CA ILE A 351 -3.30 10.82 6.88
C ILE A 351 -2.62 12.01 7.54
N ASN A 352 -3.36 12.81 8.30
CA ASN A 352 -2.82 13.94 9.03
C ASN A 352 -3.69 14.26 10.25
N ASP A 353 -3.05 14.39 11.41
CA ASP A 353 -3.76 14.55 12.68
C ASP A 353 -4.14 16.00 13.01
N ASP A 354 -3.46 16.97 12.39
CA ASP A 354 -3.43 18.36 12.80
C ASP A 354 -4.03 19.32 11.77
N LEU A 355 -4.12 18.92 10.51
CA LEU A 355 -4.54 19.77 9.40
C LEU A 355 -5.89 20.46 9.65
N PRO A 356 -6.95 19.77 10.12
CA PRO A 356 -8.20 20.43 10.47
C PRO A 356 -8.02 21.52 11.53
N ASN A 357 -7.19 21.27 12.56
CA ASN A 357 -6.91 22.24 13.62
C ASN A 357 -6.14 23.47 13.10
N ARG A 358 -5.27 23.28 12.10
CA ARG A 358 -4.57 24.39 11.45
C ARG A 358 -5.47 25.19 10.52
N ILE A 359 -6.45 24.55 9.88
CA ILE A 359 -7.45 25.23 9.06
C ILE A 359 -8.38 26.08 9.91
N ILE A 360 -8.97 25.51 10.97
CA ILE A 360 -9.96 26.24 11.81
C ILE A 360 -9.34 27.41 12.57
N SER A 361 -8.03 27.36 12.87
CA SER A 361 -7.29 28.48 13.47
C SER A 361 -6.80 29.52 12.45
N GLY A 362 -7.07 29.34 11.16
CA GLY A 362 -6.66 30.25 10.09
C GLY A 362 -5.17 30.18 9.72
N LYS A 363 -4.39 29.32 10.39
CA LYS A 363 -2.95 29.14 10.15
C LYS A 363 -2.65 28.49 8.80
N VAL A 364 -3.56 27.64 8.32
CA VAL A 364 -3.57 27.12 6.94
C VAL A 364 -4.86 27.57 6.28
N ILE A 365 -4.76 28.23 5.12
CA ILE A 365 -5.93 28.59 4.31
C ILE A 365 -5.98 27.67 3.09
N MET A 366 -7.09 26.96 2.92
CA MET A 366 -7.33 26.16 1.73
C MET A 366 -7.54 27.06 0.50
N LYS A 367 -6.95 26.67 -0.62
CA LYS A 367 -7.08 27.35 -1.90
C LYS A 367 -7.44 26.39 -3.03
N ALA A 368 -8.15 26.90 -4.02
CA ALA A 368 -8.33 26.22 -5.30
C ALA A 368 -6.97 25.97 -5.98
N ASN A 369 -6.99 25.33 -7.15
CA ASN A 369 -5.77 25.16 -7.94
C ASN A 369 -5.20 26.53 -8.35
N VAL A 370 -3.88 26.64 -8.44
CA VAL A 370 -3.24 27.85 -8.96
C VAL A 370 -3.51 27.93 -10.47
N LYS A 371 -4.05 29.07 -10.90
CA LYS A 371 -4.30 29.39 -12.30
C LYS A 371 -3.04 29.93 -12.97
N GLU A 372 -2.36 30.88 -12.32
CA GLU A 372 -1.16 31.53 -12.83
C GLU A 372 -0.37 32.17 -11.68
N PHE A 373 0.97 32.19 -11.81
CA PHE A 373 1.86 32.99 -10.99
C PHE A 373 2.23 34.29 -11.71
N THR A 374 2.28 35.39 -10.95
CA THR A 374 2.96 36.61 -11.39
C THR A 374 4.36 36.68 -10.77
N GLU A 375 5.05 37.81 -10.90
CA GLU A 375 6.36 37.99 -10.27
C GLU A 375 6.34 37.77 -8.75
N THR A 376 5.24 38.10 -8.07
CA THR A 376 5.16 38.05 -6.59
C THR A 376 3.85 37.49 -6.07
N ASN A 377 2.89 37.15 -6.93
CA ASN A 377 1.54 36.80 -6.52
C ASN A 377 1.12 35.46 -7.14
N ALA A 378 0.11 34.83 -6.54
CA ALA A 378 -0.57 33.67 -7.11
C ALA A 378 -2.05 33.99 -7.34
N ILE A 379 -2.51 33.70 -8.56
CA ILE A 379 -3.91 33.81 -8.96
C ILE A 379 -4.49 32.39 -8.95
N PHE A 380 -5.62 32.19 -8.30
CA PHE A 380 -6.27 30.89 -8.17
C PHE A 380 -7.46 30.76 -9.13
N GLU A 381 -7.87 29.52 -9.40
CA GLU A 381 -8.99 29.22 -10.31
C GLU A 381 -10.34 29.80 -9.85
N ASP A 382 -10.50 30.06 -8.55
CA ASP A 382 -11.68 30.72 -7.98
C ASP A 382 -11.66 32.25 -8.12
N GLY A 383 -10.64 32.81 -8.77
CA GLY A 383 -10.45 34.25 -8.95
C GLY A 383 -9.80 34.95 -7.78
N THR A 384 -9.52 34.26 -6.67
CA THR A 384 -8.80 34.85 -5.53
C THR A 384 -7.32 35.08 -5.88
N ILE A 385 -6.73 36.11 -5.28
CA ILE A 385 -5.33 36.49 -5.51
C ILE A 385 -4.64 36.63 -4.16
N GLU A 386 -3.55 35.88 -3.97
CA GLU A 386 -2.69 36.05 -2.81
C GLU A 386 -1.40 36.77 -3.23
N LYS A 387 -1.12 37.88 -2.57
CA LYS A 387 -0.02 38.79 -2.91
C LYS A 387 1.24 38.49 -2.09
N ASN A 388 2.39 38.91 -2.59
CA ASN A 388 3.67 38.85 -1.87
C ASN A 388 4.00 37.43 -1.37
N ILE A 389 3.84 36.43 -2.23
CA ILE A 389 4.23 35.04 -1.94
C ILE A 389 5.75 34.97 -1.99
N ASP A 390 6.34 34.43 -0.94
CA ASP A 390 7.79 34.28 -0.82
C ASP A 390 8.27 32.91 -1.31
N VAL A 391 7.48 31.86 -1.03
CA VAL A 391 7.89 30.46 -1.24
C VAL A 391 6.74 29.61 -1.79
N VAL A 392 7.04 28.72 -2.73
CA VAL A 392 6.12 27.72 -3.26
C VAL A 392 6.70 26.32 -3.10
N PHE A 393 5.96 25.43 -2.43
CA PHE A 393 6.30 24.01 -2.35
C PHE A 393 5.42 23.19 -3.28
N PHE A 394 6.03 22.42 -4.17
CA PHE A 394 5.37 21.41 -4.99
C PHE A 394 5.40 20.07 -4.27
N ALA A 395 4.29 19.71 -3.61
CA ALA A 395 4.05 18.37 -3.07
C ALA A 395 3.34 17.48 -4.11
N THR A 396 3.85 17.51 -5.34
CA THR A 396 3.25 16.93 -6.55
C THR A 396 3.62 15.48 -6.81
N GLY A 397 4.43 14.88 -5.93
CA GLY A 397 4.76 13.46 -5.93
C GLY A 397 6.04 13.13 -6.69
N TYR A 398 6.21 11.86 -7.03
CA TYR A 398 7.47 11.34 -7.57
C TYR A 398 7.22 10.51 -8.82
N SER A 399 8.28 10.34 -9.62
CA SER A 399 8.38 9.33 -10.66
C SER A 399 9.42 8.27 -10.27
N PHE A 400 9.40 7.16 -11.01
CA PHE A 400 10.38 6.08 -10.86
C PHE A 400 10.86 5.58 -12.21
N SER A 401 12.09 5.09 -12.23
CA SER A 401 12.74 4.48 -13.39
C SER A 401 13.87 3.56 -12.92
N PHE A 402 14.32 2.68 -13.81
CA PHE A 402 15.42 1.75 -13.58
C PHE A 402 16.54 2.03 -14.60
N PRO A 403 17.27 3.15 -14.48
CA PRO A 403 18.22 3.60 -15.52
C PRO A 403 19.43 2.67 -15.68
N PHE A 404 19.68 1.80 -14.70
CA PHE A 404 20.76 0.81 -14.69
C PHE A 404 20.33 -0.52 -15.34
N PHE A 405 19.09 -0.65 -15.84
CA PHE A 405 18.63 -1.87 -16.51
C PHE A 405 18.60 -1.63 -18.02
N GLU A 406 19.51 -2.26 -18.75
CA GLU A 406 19.71 -1.94 -20.18
C GLU A 406 18.62 -2.50 -21.09
N ASP A 407 18.00 -3.61 -20.67
CA ASP A 407 16.93 -4.23 -21.43
C ASP A 407 15.60 -3.46 -21.25
N SER A 408 14.81 -3.37 -22.32
CA SER A 408 13.51 -2.70 -22.32
C SER A 408 12.45 -3.38 -21.44
N VAL A 409 12.79 -4.53 -20.85
CA VAL A 409 11.94 -5.34 -19.96
C VAL A 409 11.36 -4.53 -18.79
N LEU A 410 12.11 -3.55 -18.26
CA LEU A 410 11.66 -2.68 -17.16
C LEU A 410 11.35 -1.24 -17.61
N LYS A 411 11.06 -1.04 -18.90
CA LYS A 411 10.71 0.27 -19.43
C LYS A 411 9.49 0.81 -18.69
N THR A 412 9.68 1.97 -18.08
CA THR A 412 8.64 2.68 -17.32
C THR A 412 8.15 3.87 -18.13
N GLU A 413 6.85 3.94 -18.38
CA GLU A 413 6.21 5.05 -19.07
C GLU A 413 5.10 5.62 -18.19
N ASN A 414 5.19 6.91 -17.83
CA ASN A 414 4.20 7.59 -16.98
C ASN A 414 3.90 6.83 -15.66
N ASN A 415 4.95 6.34 -14.99
CA ASN A 415 4.86 5.51 -13.79
C ASN A 415 4.09 4.19 -13.98
N LYS A 416 3.96 3.70 -15.22
CA LYS A 416 3.37 2.39 -15.52
C LYS A 416 4.48 1.43 -15.95
N ILE A 417 4.45 0.25 -15.37
CA ILE A 417 5.36 -0.85 -15.68
C ILE A 417 4.56 -2.16 -15.64
N PRO A 418 4.58 -2.98 -16.70
CA PRO A 418 3.83 -4.23 -16.75
C PRO A 418 4.55 -5.30 -15.92
N LEU A 419 4.17 -5.45 -14.66
CA LEU A 419 4.72 -6.47 -13.76
C LEU A 419 3.62 -7.38 -13.26
N TYR A 420 3.80 -8.69 -13.43
CA TYR A 420 2.92 -9.71 -12.86
C TYR A 420 2.91 -9.58 -11.34
N LYS A 421 1.72 -9.31 -10.80
CA LYS A 421 1.49 -8.97 -9.39
C LYS A 421 2.44 -7.90 -8.84
N PHE A 422 2.91 -6.95 -9.66
CA PHE A 422 3.89 -5.92 -9.27
C PHE A 422 5.28 -6.47 -8.85
N VAL A 423 5.61 -7.70 -9.23
CA VAL A 423 6.88 -8.37 -8.87
C VAL A 423 7.68 -8.75 -10.13
N PHE A 424 7.09 -9.55 -11.02
CA PHE A 424 7.85 -10.19 -12.11
C PHE A 424 7.59 -9.56 -13.48
N PRO A 425 8.62 -9.28 -14.28
CA PRO A 425 8.42 -8.90 -15.68
C PRO A 425 7.93 -10.10 -16.50
N PRO A 426 6.79 -9.99 -17.22
CA PRO A 426 6.17 -11.14 -17.90
C PRO A 426 6.90 -11.55 -19.20
N TYR A 427 7.81 -10.71 -19.69
CA TYR A 427 8.51 -10.92 -20.96
C TYR A 427 9.86 -11.61 -20.84
N LEU A 428 10.29 -11.98 -19.62
CA LEU A 428 11.55 -12.69 -19.41
C LEU A 428 11.40 -14.20 -19.66
N GLU A 429 12.34 -14.77 -20.39
CA GLU A 429 12.41 -16.21 -20.65
C GLU A 429 12.70 -17.02 -19.38
N LYS A 430 13.46 -16.43 -18.44
CA LYS A 430 13.76 -16.98 -17.12
C LYS A 430 13.30 -16.01 -16.03
N PRO A 431 12.53 -16.46 -15.02
CA PRO A 431 12.00 -15.59 -13.98
C PRO A 431 13.05 -15.33 -12.89
N THR A 432 14.19 -14.74 -13.26
CA THR A 432 15.33 -14.48 -12.37
C THR A 432 15.51 -13.00 -12.02
N VAL A 433 14.49 -12.17 -12.28
CA VAL A 433 14.42 -10.77 -11.81
C VAL A 433 13.08 -10.52 -11.14
N ALA A 434 13.11 -9.84 -9.99
CA ALA A 434 11.90 -9.39 -9.31
C ALA A 434 12.05 -7.96 -8.77
N CYS A 435 11.04 -7.14 -9.00
CA CYS A 435 10.89 -5.81 -8.41
C CYS A 435 10.20 -5.95 -7.04
N ILE A 436 10.86 -5.48 -5.98
CA ILE A 436 10.37 -5.55 -4.61
C ILE A 436 10.08 -4.15 -4.10
N GLY A 437 8.89 -3.95 -3.52
CA GLY A 437 8.47 -2.67 -2.96
C GLY A 437 8.07 -1.63 -4.02
N LEU A 438 7.95 -2.02 -5.30
CA LEU A 438 7.40 -1.19 -6.37
C LEU A 438 5.86 -1.26 -6.37
N ILE A 439 5.27 -0.90 -5.23
CA ILE A 439 3.84 -1.02 -4.98
C ILE A 439 3.41 -0.01 -3.91
N GLN A 440 2.15 0.42 -3.96
CA GLN A 440 1.55 1.33 -2.99
C GLN A 440 0.30 0.66 -2.39
N PRO A 441 0.41 -0.02 -1.24
CA PRO A 441 -0.74 -0.59 -0.57
C PRO A 441 -1.53 0.50 0.18
N LEU A 442 -2.85 0.32 0.27
CA LEU A 442 -3.66 0.87 1.37
C LEU A 442 -3.31 0.10 2.65
N GLY A 443 -2.14 0.37 3.22
CA GLY A 443 -1.55 -0.36 4.35
C GLY A 443 -0.02 -0.21 4.40
N ALA A 444 0.64 -1.10 5.14
CA ALA A 444 2.09 -1.03 5.33
C ALA A 444 2.88 -1.70 4.21
N ILE A 445 3.92 -1.02 3.71
CA ILE A 445 4.77 -1.51 2.62
C ILE A 445 5.81 -2.55 3.05
N MET A 446 6.24 -2.52 4.31
CA MET A 446 7.29 -3.42 4.82
C MET A 446 6.88 -4.89 4.78
N PRO A 447 5.74 -5.31 5.36
CA PRO A 447 5.29 -6.70 5.26
C PRO A 447 4.92 -7.11 3.83
N VAL A 448 4.43 -6.16 3.02
CA VAL A 448 4.17 -6.40 1.60
C VAL A 448 5.47 -6.73 0.85
N SER A 449 6.53 -5.94 1.07
CA SER A 449 7.84 -6.18 0.47
C SER A 449 8.44 -7.50 0.93
N GLU A 450 8.31 -7.84 2.23
CA GLU A 450 8.75 -9.14 2.75
C GLU A 450 8.01 -10.29 2.08
N GLN A 451 6.69 -10.20 1.94
CA GLN A 451 5.88 -11.23 1.29
C GLN A 451 6.23 -11.39 -0.19
N GLN A 452 6.52 -10.29 -0.89
CA GLN A 452 7.07 -10.32 -2.25
C GLN A 452 8.43 -11.03 -2.29
N CYS A 453 9.34 -10.72 -1.36
CA CYS A 453 10.64 -11.39 -1.27
C CYS A 453 10.51 -12.88 -1.04
N ARG A 454 9.70 -13.32 -0.07
CA ARG A 454 9.47 -14.75 0.26
C ARG A 454 8.99 -15.53 -0.96
N TRP A 455 8.08 -14.96 -1.73
CA TRP A 455 7.63 -15.59 -2.97
C TRP A 455 8.73 -15.58 -4.03
N ALA A 456 9.41 -14.44 -4.23
CA ALA A 456 10.39 -14.27 -5.28
C ALA A 456 11.58 -15.23 -5.17
N VAL A 457 12.14 -15.39 -3.97
CA VAL A 457 13.28 -16.30 -3.74
C VAL A 457 12.92 -17.77 -3.99
N ARG A 458 11.66 -18.16 -3.72
CA ARG A 458 11.16 -19.51 -4.00
C ARG A 458 10.95 -19.74 -5.49
N VAL A 459 10.54 -18.72 -6.24
CA VAL A 459 10.54 -18.75 -7.72
C VAL A 459 11.96 -18.89 -8.25
N PHE A 460 12.92 -18.12 -7.73
CA PHE A 460 14.33 -18.23 -8.14
C PHE A 460 14.90 -19.62 -7.87
N LYS A 461 14.50 -20.29 -6.78
CA LYS A 461 14.87 -21.69 -6.51
C LYS A 461 14.14 -22.73 -7.36
N GLY A 462 13.08 -22.35 -8.07
CA GLY A 462 12.20 -23.28 -8.79
C GLY A 462 11.24 -24.05 -7.88
N LEU A 463 11.07 -23.63 -6.62
CA LEU A 463 10.08 -24.20 -5.70
C LEU A 463 8.66 -23.67 -5.96
N CYS A 464 8.56 -22.55 -6.66
CA CYS A 464 7.30 -21.97 -7.14
C CYS A 464 7.44 -21.65 -8.64
N THR A 465 6.43 -21.99 -9.44
CA THR A 465 6.42 -21.70 -10.87
C THR A 465 5.49 -20.54 -11.17
N LEU A 466 5.91 -19.62 -12.03
CA LEU A 466 5.03 -18.59 -12.59
C LEU A 466 4.09 -19.22 -13.62
N PRO A 467 2.88 -18.67 -13.82
CA PRO A 467 1.99 -19.13 -14.88
C PRO A 467 2.54 -18.72 -16.26
N SER A 468 1.81 -19.07 -17.33
CA SER A 468 2.20 -18.71 -18.69
C SER A 468 2.31 -17.19 -18.86
N GLN A 469 3.11 -16.73 -19.82
CA GLN A 469 3.20 -15.31 -20.16
C GLN A 469 1.82 -14.71 -20.48
N GLN A 470 0.96 -15.45 -21.19
CA GLN A 470 -0.38 -15.00 -21.53
C GLN A 470 -1.25 -14.78 -20.28
N ASP A 471 -1.18 -15.71 -19.32
CA ASP A 471 -1.91 -15.59 -18.05
C ASP A 471 -1.38 -14.42 -17.21
N MET A 472 -0.06 -14.21 -17.18
CA MET A 472 0.55 -13.06 -16.50
C MET A 472 0.07 -11.73 -17.11
N LEU A 473 0.01 -11.64 -18.45
CA LEU A 473 -0.48 -10.44 -19.14
C LEU A 473 -1.98 -10.23 -18.92
N ALA A 474 -2.77 -11.30 -18.86
CA ALA A 474 -4.20 -11.23 -18.53
C ALA A 474 -4.43 -10.72 -17.09
N ASP A 475 -3.65 -11.20 -16.11
CA ASP A 475 -3.67 -10.70 -14.72
C ASP A 475 -3.32 -9.20 -14.67
N ILE A 476 -2.25 -8.78 -15.34
CA ILE A 476 -1.83 -7.37 -15.42
C ILE A 476 -2.96 -6.52 -16.01
N ALA A 477 -3.57 -6.95 -17.12
CA ALA A 477 -4.67 -6.24 -17.76
C ALA A 477 -5.90 -6.15 -16.84
N CYS A 478 -6.24 -7.23 -16.14
CA CYS A 478 -7.33 -7.28 -15.18
C CYS A 478 -7.10 -6.29 -14.02
N LYS A 479 -5.91 -6.32 -13.40
CA LYS A 479 -5.54 -5.40 -12.30
C LYS A 479 -5.54 -3.95 -12.75
N LYS A 480 -5.03 -3.67 -13.96
CA LYS A 480 -5.08 -2.33 -14.56
C LYS A 480 -6.51 -1.84 -14.70
N LYS A 481 -7.41 -2.67 -15.24
CA LYS A 481 -8.84 -2.34 -15.37
C LYS A 481 -9.50 -2.12 -14.01
N HIS A 482 -9.19 -2.95 -13.02
CA HIS A 482 -9.70 -2.80 -11.66
C HIS A 482 -9.25 -1.46 -11.04
N MET A 483 -7.97 -1.10 -11.18
CA MET A 483 -7.46 0.20 -10.74
C MET A 483 -8.13 1.37 -11.47
N GLU A 484 -8.31 1.29 -12.80
CA GLU A 484 -8.99 2.32 -13.60
C GLU A 484 -10.47 2.48 -13.21
N CYS A 485 -11.14 1.41 -12.78
CA CYS A 485 -12.52 1.49 -12.28
C CYS A 485 -12.63 2.17 -10.91
N ARG A 486 -11.58 2.08 -10.08
CA ARG A 486 -11.58 2.62 -8.71
C ARG A 486 -10.94 3.99 -8.62
N TYR A 487 -9.69 4.12 -9.06
CA TYR A 487 -8.86 5.30 -8.86
C TYR A 487 -8.99 6.29 -10.01
N VAL A 488 -8.88 7.58 -9.68
CA VAL A 488 -8.79 8.62 -10.70
C VAL A 488 -7.49 8.49 -11.50
N THR A 489 -7.58 8.66 -12.81
CA THR A 489 -6.42 8.67 -13.71
C THR A 489 -5.42 9.74 -13.28
N SER A 490 -4.26 9.28 -12.80
CA SER A 490 -3.17 10.12 -12.30
C SER A 490 -1.88 9.29 -12.28
N PRO A 491 -0.71 9.88 -12.58
CA PRO A 491 0.60 9.24 -12.38
C PRO A 491 0.87 8.78 -10.94
N ARG A 492 0.06 9.23 -9.96
CA ARG A 492 0.10 8.83 -8.55
C ARG A 492 -0.61 7.49 -8.27
N HIS A 493 -1.51 7.03 -9.14
CA HIS A 493 -2.35 5.84 -8.88
C HIS A 493 -2.09 4.71 -9.88
N THR A 494 -0.82 4.36 -10.10
CA THR A 494 -0.43 3.34 -11.09
C THR A 494 -0.07 1.98 -10.50
N ILE A 495 0.18 1.93 -9.19
CA ILE A 495 0.71 0.75 -8.48
C ILE A 495 -0.07 0.44 -7.18
N GLN A 496 -1.38 0.68 -7.19
CA GLN A 496 -2.22 0.64 -5.99
C GLN A 496 -2.81 -0.74 -5.69
N VAL A 497 -2.79 -1.15 -4.41
CA VAL A 497 -3.43 -2.40 -3.96
C VAL A 497 -4.14 -2.26 -2.61
N ASP A 498 -5.15 -3.09 -2.36
CA ASP A 498 -5.72 -3.28 -1.02
C ASP A 498 -4.83 -4.28 -0.24
N TYR A 499 -4.43 -3.92 0.98
CA TYR A 499 -3.39 -4.62 1.73
C TYR A 499 -3.71 -6.10 1.98
N VAL A 500 -4.85 -6.42 2.59
CA VAL A 500 -5.20 -7.80 2.97
C VAL A 500 -5.36 -8.70 1.74
N ASP A 501 -6.03 -8.19 0.70
CA ASP A 501 -6.31 -8.97 -0.52
C ASP A 501 -5.00 -9.31 -1.24
N TYR A 502 -4.09 -8.35 -1.35
CA TYR A 502 -2.78 -8.56 -1.97
C TYR A 502 -1.87 -9.48 -1.14
N MET A 503 -1.84 -9.31 0.19
CA MET A 503 -1.05 -10.17 1.07
C MET A 503 -1.53 -11.63 0.97
N ASP A 504 -2.84 -11.86 0.94
CA ASP A 504 -3.44 -13.19 0.73
C ASP A 504 -3.18 -13.75 -0.66
N GLU A 505 -3.27 -12.91 -1.70
CA GLU A 505 -2.98 -13.28 -3.08
C GLU A 505 -1.56 -13.81 -3.21
N LEU A 506 -0.57 -13.10 -2.66
CA LEU A 506 0.83 -13.53 -2.64
C LEU A 506 1.02 -14.76 -1.75
N ALA A 507 0.44 -14.77 -0.55
CA ALA A 507 0.54 -15.90 0.36
C ALA A 507 0.01 -17.22 -0.24
N SER A 508 -0.99 -17.12 -1.11
CA SER A 508 -1.54 -18.27 -1.83
C SER A 508 -0.57 -18.83 -2.88
N GLN A 509 0.32 -18.01 -3.46
CA GLN A 509 1.29 -18.45 -4.48
C GLN A 509 2.29 -19.48 -3.97
N PHE A 510 2.53 -19.52 -2.65
CA PHE A 510 3.51 -20.41 -2.03
C PHE A 510 3.03 -21.05 -0.73
N GLY A 511 1.71 -21.10 -0.52
CA GLY A 511 1.08 -21.92 0.51
C GLY A 511 1.26 -21.45 1.96
N VAL A 512 1.37 -20.14 2.19
CA VAL A 512 1.48 -19.55 3.54
C VAL A 512 0.24 -18.77 3.97
N LYS A 513 -0.83 -18.78 3.16
CA LYS A 513 -2.12 -18.19 3.53
C LYS A 513 -2.75 -19.02 4.67
N PRO A 514 -3.13 -18.42 5.81
CA PRO A 514 -3.75 -19.17 6.89
C PRO A 514 -5.13 -19.72 6.45
N ASN A 515 -5.38 -20.99 6.74
CA ASN A 515 -6.68 -21.61 6.52
C ASN A 515 -7.56 -21.41 7.76
N LEU A 516 -8.50 -20.46 7.67
CA LEU A 516 -9.36 -20.09 8.79
C LEU A 516 -10.25 -21.25 9.27
N PHE A 517 -10.75 -22.09 8.36
CA PHE A 517 -11.58 -23.23 8.74
C PHE A 517 -10.78 -24.28 9.52
N HIS A 518 -9.54 -24.53 9.11
CA HIS A 518 -8.63 -25.39 9.86
C HIS A 518 -8.41 -24.86 11.29
N PHE A 519 -8.09 -23.58 11.45
CA PHE A 519 -7.91 -22.98 12.77
C PHE A 519 -9.20 -22.92 13.58
N LEU A 520 -10.37 -22.76 12.95
CA LEU A 520 -11.65 -22.79 13.66
C LEU A 520 -11.86 -24.13 14.37
N LEU A 521 -11.34 -25.23 13.81
CA LEU A 521 -11.42 -26.55 14.39
C LEU A 521 -10.28 -26.87 15.37
N THR A 522 -9.06 -26.37 15.11
CA THR A 522 -7.86 -26.74 15.89
C THR A 522 -7.46 -25.73 16.97
N ASP A 523 -7.76 -24.45 16.76
CA ASP A 523 -7.44 -23.35 17.68
C ASP A 523 -8.48 -22.21 17.54
N PRO A 524 -9.69 -22.39 18.11
CA PRO A 524 -10.80 -21.44 17.91
C PRO A 524 -10.47 -20.02 18.37
N THR A 525 -9.66 -19.87 19.43
CA THR A 525 -9.20 -18.56 19.93
C THR A 525 -8.36 -17.85 18.88
N LEU A 526 -7.40 -18.54 18.27
CA LEU A 526 -6.62 -17.97 17.19
C LEU A 526 -7.49 -17.68 15.97
N ALA A 527 -8.39 -18.59 15.57
CA ALA A 527 -9.28 -18.40 14.42
C ALA A 527 -10.14 -17.14 14.55
N TRP A 528 -10.67 -16.88 15.75
CA TRP A 528 -11.41 -15.67 16.06
C TRP A 528 -10.57 -14.41 15.84
N GLU A 529 -9.35 -14.39 16.38
CA GLU A 529 -8.45 -13.24 16.24
C GLU A 529 -7.96 -13.05 14.79
N LEU A 530 -7.76 -14.14 14.03
CA LEU A 530 -7.42 -14.07 12.61
C LEU A 530 -8.54 -13.46 11.77
N PHE A 531 -9.79 -13.72 12.12
CA PHE A 531 -10.95 -13.28 11.35
C PHE A 531 -11.42 -11.87 11.73
N PHE A 532 -11.64 -11.63 13.02
CA PHE A 532 -12.19 -10.36 13.53
C PHE A 532 -11.11 -9.35 13.93
N GLY A 533 -9.93 -9.84 14.35
CA GLY A 533 -8.81 -9.00 14.74
C GLY A 533 -8.09 -8.36 13.55
N PRO A 534 -7.08 -7.52 13.81
CA PRO A 534 -6.28 -6.89 12.76
C PRO A 534 -5.51 -7.94 11.95
N CYS A 535 -5.43 -7.73 10.64
CA CYS A 535 -4.68 -8.58 9.73
C CYS A 535 -3.16 -8.29 9.81
N THR A 536 -2.55 -8.60 10.95
CA THR A 536 -1.11 -8.39 11.18
C THR A 536 -0.24 -9.36 10.37
N PRO A 537 1.00 -8.96 10.02
CA PRO A 537 1.86 -9.77 9.16
C PRO A 537 2.27 -11.11 9.78
N TYR A 538 2.22 -11.25 11.11
CA TYR A 538 2.45 -12.49 11.84
C TYR A 538 1.60 -13.67 11.32
N GLN A 539 0.40 -13.40 10.83
CA GLN A 539 -0.52 -14.42 10.31
C GLN A 539 0.09 -15.23 9.17
N TYR A 540 0.97 -14.62 8.36
CA TYR A 540 1.61 -15.25 7.22
C TYR A 540 2.84 -16.11 7.59
N ARG A 541 3.11 -16.27 8.88
CA ARG A 541 4.15 -17.15 9.45
C ARG A 541 3.57 -18.28 10.31
N LEU A 542 2.25 -18.46 10.33
CA LEU A 542 1.57 -19.55 11.04
C LEU A 542 1.72 -20.90 10.33
N THR A 543 1.70 -20.91 9.00
CA THR A 543 1.73 -22.11 8.16
C THR A 543 2.69 -21.95 6.98
N GLY A 544 2.86 -23.02 6.20
CA GLY A 544 3.76 -23.04 5.03
C GLY A 544 5.25 -22.98 5.36
N SER A 545 6.05 -22.43 4.44
CA SER A 545 7.51 -22.33 4.61
C SER A 545 7.92 -21.21 5.57
N ASN A 546 9.05 -21.42 6.26
CA ASN A 546 9.67 -20.46 7.17
C ASN A 546 8.69 -19.98 8.25
N LYS A 547 7.95 -20.92 8.85
CA LYS A 547 7.04 -20.66 9.98
C LYS A 547 7.79 -20.10 11.15
N TRP A 548 7.16 -19.20 11.90
CA TRP A 548 7.74 -18.61 13.10
C TRP A 548 7.02 -19.12 14.34
N LYS A 549 7.75 -19.75 15.26
CA LYS A 549 7.19 -20.31 16.52
C LYS A 549 6.46 -19.24 17.35
N GLY A 550 6.91 -17.99 17.30
CA GLY A 550 6.30 -16.87 18.02
C GLY A 550 5.02 -16.30 17.38
N ALA A 551 4.65 -16.71 16.16
CA ALA A 551 3.57 -16.08 15.39
C ALA A 551 2.23 -16.09 16.12
N ARG A 552 1.84 -17.25 16.68
CA ARG A 552 0.60 -17.39 17.47
C ARG A 552 0.59 -16.42 18.65
N ASN A 553 1.67 -16.42 19.44
CA ASN A 553 1.77 -15.57 20.62
C ASN A 553 1.72 -14.08 20.22
N ALA A 554 2.44 -13.69 19.17
CA ALA A 554 2.45 -12.32 18.67
C ALA A 554 1.03 -11.86 18.28
N ILE A 555 0.26 -12.69 17.59
CA ILE A 555 -1.13 -12.36 17.22
C ILE A 555 -2.00 -12.17 18.46
N LEU A 556 -1.95 -13.10 19.42
CA LEU A 556 -2.84 -13.04 20.59
C LEU A 556 -2.50 -11.89 21.56
N THR A 557 -1.24 -11.46 21.60
CA THR A 557 -0.76 -10.40 22.51
C THR A 557 -0.59 -9.03 21.83
N GLN A 558 -0.97 -8.89 20.56
CA GLN A 558 -0.78 -7.64 19.79
C GLN A 558 -1.48 -6.42 20.42
N ARG A 559 -2.68 -6.61 21.01
CA ARG A 559 -3.41 -5.51 21.67
C ARG A 559 -2.66 -4.99 22.90
N GLU A 560 -2.01 -5.87 23.66
CA GLU A 560 -1.21 -5.49 24.83
C GLU A 560 -0.03 -4.61 24.41
N ARG A 561 0.70 -5.00 23.36
CA ARG A 561 1.81 -4.21 22.82
C ARG A 561 1.37 -2.88 22.22
N ILE A 562 0.16 -2.79 21.65
CA ILE A 562 -0.42 -1.53 21.16
C ILE A 562 -0.72 -0.56 22.31
N ILE A 563 -1.23 -1.10 23.43
CA ILE A 563 -1.63 -0.29 24.60
C ILE A 563 -0.44 0.09 25.47
N LYS A 564 0.59 -0.77 25.57
CA LYS A 564 1.76 -0.56 26.43
C LYS A 564 2.39 0.85 26.31
N PRO A 565 2.73 1.38 25.11
CA PRO A 565 3.38 2.69 25.01
C PRO A 565 2.44 3.87 25.29
N THR A 566 1.12 3.69 25.19
CA THR A 566 0.14 4.77 25.41
C THR A 566 -0.38 4.79 26.85
N LYS A 567 -0.45 3.64 27.53
CA LYS A 567 -0.83 3.51 28.94
C LYS A 567 0.37 3.72 29.88
N SER A 568 1.07 4.84 29.72
CA SER A 568 2.25 5.20 30.51
C SER A 568 1.94 5.61 31.96
N ARG A 569 0.66 5.86 32.27
CA ARG A 569 0.16 6.15 33.62
C ARG A 569 -0.92 5.15 33.98
N VAL A 570 -0.71 4.43 35.08
CA VAL A 570 -1.72 3.53 35.65
C VAL A 570 -2.65 4.35 36.54
N LEU A 571 -3.96 4.17 36.35
CA LEU A 571 -4.95 4.65 37.30
C LEU A 571 -5.02 3.61 38.42
N VAL A 572 -4.74 4.03 39.66
CA VAL A 572 -5.09 3.23 40.83
C VAL A 572 -6.59 3.39 40.97
N ASP A 573 -7.38 2.38 40.59
CA ASP A 573 -8.79 2.41 40.95
C ASP A 573 -8.91 2.03 42.42
N ASP A 574 -9.20 3.05 43.23
CA ASP A 574 -9.98 2.95 44.46
C ASP A 574 -11.43 2.61 44.07
N ASP A 575 -11.64 1.43 43.48
CA ASP A 575 -12.88 0.68 43.62
C ASP A 575 -12.77 -0.66 42.90
N MET A 576 -13.16 -1.67 43.65
CA MET A 576 -13.21 -3.07 43.28
C MET A 576 -13.74 -3.33 41.87
N LYS A 577 -12.95 -4.12 41.13
CA LYS A 577 -13.37 -5.06 40.08
C LYS A 577 -14.87 -5.42 40.15
N LYS A 578 -15.72 -4.71 39.41
CA LYS A 578 -16.82 -5.39 38.72
C LYS A 578 -16.21 -6.04 37.49
N PRO A 579 -16.33 -7.36 37.29
CA PRO A 579 -15.88 -7.96 36.04
C PRO A 579 -16.64 -7.26 34.91
N HIS A 580 -15.90 -6.63 33.99
CA HIS A 580 -16.47 -6.20 32.72
C HIS A 580 -17.03 -7.45 32.07
N ASP A 581 -18.34 -7.50 31.95
CA ASP A 581 -19.01 -8.57 31.25
C ASP A 581 -18.53 -8.56 29.80
N PRO A 582 -17.87 -9.62 29.32
CA PRO A 582 -17.22 -9.62 28.01
C PRO A 582 -18.24 -9.59 26.86
N VAL A 583 -19.54 -9.77 27.17
CA VAL A 583 -20.62 -9.75 26.21
C VAL A 583 -21.34 -8.41 26.29
N PRO A 584 -21.28 -7.57 25.23
CA PRO A 584 -22.07 -6.35 25.14
C PRO A 584 -23.53 -6.63 25.46
N PHE A 585 -24.20 -5.77 26.23
CA PHE A 585 -25.60 -5.96 26.63
C PHE A 585 -26.51 -6.27 25.43
N LEU A 586 -26.23 -5.64 24.28
CA LEU A 586 -26.93 -5.88 23.02
C LEU A 586 -26.76 -7.31 22.49
N LEU A 587 -25.58 -7.92 22.63
CA LEU A 587 -25.30 -9.30 22.24
C LEU A 587 -25.99 -10.31 23.15
N LYS A 588 -26.14 -9.99 24.44
CA LYS A 588 -26.96 -10.81 25.34
C LYS A 588 -28.43 -10.75 24.96
N ILE A 589 -28.93 -9.56 24.61
CA ILE A 589 -30.29 -9.39 24.09
C ILE A 589 -30.48 -10.20 22.81
N LEU A 590 -29.56 -10.11 21.85
CA LEU A 590 -29.61 -10.87 20.60
C LEU A 590 -29.53 -12.39 20.84
N ALA A 591 -28.69 -12.84 21.78
CA ALA A 591 -28.61 -14.24 22.17
C ALA A 591 -29.92 -14.72 22.80
N VAL A 592 -30.55 -13.90 23.66
CA VAL A 592 -31.88 -14.18 24.23
C VAL A 592 -32.94 -14.27 23.12
N PHE A 593 -32.96 -13.34 22.17
CA PHE A 593 -33.89 -13.40 21.03
C PHE A 593 -33.64 -14.62 20.14
N ALA A 594 -32.39 -14.99 19.87
CA ALA A 594 -32.06 -16.19 19.11
C ALA A 594 -32.46 -17.48 19.86
N LEU A 595 -32.29 -17.51 21.18
CA LEU A 595 -32.70 -18.64 22.02
C LEU A 595 -34.24 -18.76 22.06
N LEU A 596 -34.94 -17.64 22.21
CA LEU A 596 -36.40 -17.60 22.18
C LEU A 596 -36.96 -18.01 20.81
N ALA A 597 -36.31 -17.60 19.71
CA ALA A 597 -36.67 -18.05 18.37
C ALA A 597 -36.43 -19.55 18.19
N ALA A 598 -35.30 -20.08 18.67
CA ALA A 598 -35.01 -21.51 18.61
C ALA A 598 -36.01 -22.35 19.42
N VAL A 599 -36.39 -21.89 20.62
CA VAL A 599 -37.44 -22.54 21.42
C VAL A 599 -38.79 -22.47 20.72
N TYR A 600 -39.16 -21.32 20.15
CA TYR A 600 -40.39 -21.19 19.38
C TYR A 600 -40.46 -22.19 18.20
N PHE A 601 -39.38 -22.35 17.43
CA PHE A 601 -39.33 -23.29 16.31
C PHE A 601 -39.25 -24.78 16.70
N VAL A 602 -38.96 -25.10 17.97
CA VAL A 602 -38.96 -26.48 18.48
C VAL A 602 -40.33 -26.87 19.06
N TYR A 603 -41.14 -25.89 19.48
CA TYR A 603 -42.44 -26.12 20.13
C TYR A 603 -43.65 -25.59 19.34
N ALA A 604 -43.44 -25.03 18.15
CA ALA A 604 -44.46 -24.75 17.13
C ALA A 604 -44.36 -25.80 16.03
#